data_AF-A0A811ZZC2-F1
#
_entry.id   AF-A0A811ZZC2-F1
#
_cell.length_a   1.000
_cell.length_b   1.000
_cell.length_c   1.000
_cell.angle_alpha   90.00
_cell.angle_beta   90.00
_cell.angle_gamma   90.00
#
_symmetry.space_group_name_H-M   'P 1'
#
loop_
_entity.id
_entity.type
_entity.pdbx_description
1 polymer ?
#
loop_
_entity_poly.entity_id
_entity_poly.type
_entity_poly.pdbx_seq_one_letter_code
_entity_poly.pdbx_strand_id
1 'polypeptide(L)'
;MAFRAQARGWRAGPWLALSRARALGTRAAPAPRAVLPLEAVPRCPGNKWMRVLQIWRQQGSESLHLEMHRTFQELGPIFRYDVGGTHMVHVMLPEDVERLQRVESPQPWRPPLDPWLAYRQHRFGCVHPTPRLASLSNLLAPVSSAPEELPTSGPCPARCHFKGHTLCLQCSRPA
;
A
#
# COMPACT_ATOMS: atom_id res chain seq x y z
N MET A 1 -44.98 -82.31 43.07
CA MET A 1 -45.20 -81.14 42.20
C MET A 1 -44.08 -80.13 42.48
N ALA A 2 -43.04 -80.06 41.64
CA ALA A 2 -42.04 -78.99 41.70
C ALA A 2 -41.45 -78.80 40.29
N PHE A 3 -41.98 -77.82 39.57
CA PHE A 3 -41.47 -77.42 38.26
C PHE A 3 -40.23 -76.54 38.43
N ARG A 4 -39.08 -77.00 37.91
CA ARG A 4 -37.86 -76.19 37.77
C ARG A 4 -38.04 -75.20 36.61
N ALA A 5 -37.93 -73.91 36.90
CA ALA A 5 -37.91 -72.86 35.89
C ALA A 5 -36.51 -72.77 35.23
N GLN A 6 -36.48 -72.80 33.90
CA GLN A 6 -35.28 -72.53 33.10
C GLN A 6 -35.06 -71.02 32.95
N ALA A 7 -33.86 -70.54 33.27
CA ALA A 7 -33.41 -69.20 32.90
C ALA A 7 -32.79 -69.24 31.49
N ARG A 8 -33.34 -68.46 30.56
CA ARG A 8 -32.77 -68.27 29.22
C ARG A 8 -31.64 -67.25 29.29
N GLY A 9 -30.41 -67.70 29.00
CA GLY A 9 -29.25 -66.83 28.84
C GLY A 9 -29.39 -65.94 27.59
N TRP A 10 -29.17 -64.65 27.76
CA TRP A 10 -29.05 -63.70 26.66
C TRP A 10 -27.69 -63.92 25.96
N ARG A 11 -27.70 -64.21 24.65
CA ARG A 11 -26.48 -64.15 23.83
C ARG A 11 -26.35 -62.74 23.27
N ALA A 12 -25.26 -62.05 23.62
CA ALA A 12 -24.85 -60.84 22.93
C ALA A 12 -24.39 -61.20 21.50
N GLY A 13 -24.97 -60.55 20.49
CA GLY A 13 -24.56 -60.70 19.10
C GLY A 13 -23.23 -59.97 18.80
N PRO A 14 -22.49 -60.34 17.76
CA PRO A 14 -21.20 -59.74 17.45
C PRO A 14 -21.37 -58.32 16.87
N TRP A 15 -20.61 -57.37 17.42
CA TRP A 15 -20.46 -56.03 16.88
C TRP A 15 -19.64 -56.09 15.59
N LEU A 16 -20.31 -56.02 14.44
CA LEU A 16 -19.64 -55.81 13.16
C LEU A 16 -19.17 -54.35 13.09
N ALA A 17 -17.85 -54.17 13.10
CA ALA A 17 -17.20 -52.89 12.91
C ALA A 17 -17.50 -52.35 11.50
N LEU A 18 -18.28 -51.27 11.43
CA LEU A 18 -18.44 -50.49 10.21
C LEU A 18 -17.12 -49.80 9.89
N SER A 19 -16.34 -50.40 9.00
CA SER A 19 -15.14 -49.80 8.42
C SER A 19 -15.52 -48.51 7.69
N ARG A 20 -15.01 -47.39 8.19
CA ARG A 20 -15.18 -46.03 7.66
C ARG A 20 -14.63 -45.96 6.23
N ALA A 21 -15.50 -46.04 5.23
CA ALA A 21 -15.14 -45.77 3.85
C ALA A 21 -14.73 -44.30 3.73
N ARG A 22 -13.46 -44.06 3.42
CA ARG A 22 -12.92 -42.71 3.17
C ARG A 22 -13.38 -42.31 1.77
N ALA A 23 -14.44 -41.51 1.68
CA ALA A 23 -14.84 -40.90 0.43
C ALA A 23 -13.69 -40.01 -0.08
N LEU A 24 -13.04 -40.44 -1.16
CA LEU A 24 -12.13 -39.60 -1.95
C LEU A 24 -12.98 -38.55 -2.65
N GLY A 25 -13.33 -37.49 -1.91
CA GLY A 25 -13.89 -36.29 -2.51
C GLY A 25 -12.83 -35.67 -3.41
N THR A 26 -13.00 -35.84 -4.72
CA THR A 26 -12.24 -35.12 -5.74
C THR A 26 -12.54 -33.64 -5.56
N ARG A 27 -11.73 -32.97 -4.73
CA ARG A 27 -11.81 -31.52 -4.54
C ARG A 27 -11.32 -30.91 -5.85
N ALA A 28 -12.26 -30.62 -6.75
CA ALA A 28 -11.95 -29.85 -7.96
C ALA A 28 -11.31 -28.55 -7.49
N ALA A 29 -10.04 -28.37 -7.84
CA ALA A 29 -9.33 -27.13 -7.57
C ALA A 29 -10.12 -26.01 -8.27
N PRO A 30 -10.51 -24.93 -7.57
CA PRO A 30 -11.19 -23.82 -8.22
C PRO A 30 -10.32 -23.34 -9.39
N ALA A 31 -10.94 -23.25 -10.57
CA ALA A 31 -10.27 -22.80 -11.78
C ALA A 31 -9.56 -21.45 -11.53
N PRO A 32 -8.36 -21.23 -12.08
CA PRO A 32 -7.66 -19.96 -11.94
C PRO A 32 -8.59 -18.84 -12.39
N ARG A 33 -8.93 -17.92 -11.47
CA ARG A 33 -9.70 -16.74 -11.83
C ARG A 33 -8.85 -15.92 -12.80
N ALA A 34 -9.40 -15.63 -13.98
CA ALA A 34 -8.76 -14.71 -14.93
C ALA A 34 -8.51 -13.37 -14.23
N VAL A 35 -7.26 -12.91 -14.28
CA VAL A 35 -6.87 -11.63 -13.67
C VAL A 35 -7.48 -10.51 -14.52
N LEU A 36 -8.26 -9.64 -13.87
CA LEU A 36 -8.83 -8.46 -14.51
C LEU A 36 -7.80 -7.33 -14.60
N PRO A 37 -7.89 -6.45 -15.62
CA PRO A 37 -7.02 -5.28 -15.71
C PRO A 37 -7.29 -4.29 -14.58
N LEU A 38 -6.30 -3.44 -14.26
CA LEU A 38 -6.41 -2.41 -13.20
C LEU A 38 -7.61 -1.46 -13.42
N GLU A 39 -7.92 -1.17 -14.69
CA GLU A 39 -9.03 -0.28 -15.04
C GLU A 39 -10.40 -0.86 -14.73
N ALA A 40 -10.50 -2.18 -14.52
CA ALA A 40 -11.73 -2.84 -14.07
C ALA A 40 -11.97 -2.66 -12.56
N VAL A 41 -10.98 -2.21 -11.78
CA VAL A 41 -11.18 -1.88 -10.37
C VAL A 41 -12.12 -0.68 -10.27
N PRO A 42 -13.21 -0.78 -9.48
CA PRO A 42 -14.17 0.31 -9.30
C PRO A 42 -13.46 1.62 -8.91
N ARG A 43 -13.89 2.75 -9.47
CA ARG A 43 -13.34 4.06 -9.14
C ARG A 43 -14.32 4.84 -8.29
N CYS A 44 -13.82 5.44 -7.22
CA CYS A 44 -14.59 6.33 -6.37
C CYS A 44 -15.10 7.52 -7.19
N PRO A 45 -16.41 7.81 -7.18
CA PRO A 45 -17.00 8.86 -8.01
C PRO A 45 -16.53 10.26 -7.60
N GLY A 46 -16.58 11.19 -8.54
CA GLY A 46 -16.25 12.60 -8.32
C GLY A 46 -14.95 13.05 -9.01
N ASN A 47 -14.74 14.36 -9.02
CA ASN A 47 -13.59 14.97 -9.70
C ASN A 47 -12.38 15.07 -8.73
N LYS A 48 -11.24 14.53 -9.17
CA LYS A 48 -10.00 14.49 -8.37
C LYS A 48 -9.47 15.88 -7.96
N TRP A 49 -9.72 16.92 -8.75
CA TRP A 49 -9.33 18.30 -8.44
C TRP A 49 -10.33 18.98 -7.51
N MET A 50 -11.64 18.68 -7.64
CA MET A 50 -12.63 19.19 -6.69
C MET A 50 -12.35 18.69 -5.27
N ARG A 51 -11.86 17.45 -5.11
CA ARG A 51 -11.43 16.93 -3.80
C ARG A 51 -10.29 17.74 -3.20
N VAL A 52 -9.27 18.10 -4.00
CA VAL A 52 -8.16 18.97 -3.55
C VAL A 52 -8.69 20.31 -3.08
N LEU A 53 -9.55 20.95 -3.87
CA LEU A 53 -10.16 22.24 -3.51
C LEU A 53 -11.00 22.15 -2.24
N GLN A 54 -11.72 21.05 -2.05
CA GLN A 54 -12.50 20.82 -0.84
C GLN A 54 -11.60 20.67 0.38
N ILE A 55 -10.52 19.89 0.29
CA ILE A 55 -9.54 19.73 1.38
C ILE A 55 -8.92 21.09 1.73
N TRP A 56 -8.53 21.89 0.74
CA TRP A 56 -7.98 23.22 0.98
C TRP A 56 -8.99 24.16 1.64
N ARG A 57 -10.24 24.18 1.14
CA ARG A 57 -11.32 24.98 1.72
C ARG A 57 -11.63 24.59 3.17
N GLN A 58 -11.59 23.30 3.48
CA GLN A 58 -11.87 22.76 4.82
C GLN A 58 -10.62 22.70 5.72
N GLN A 59 -9.46 23.08 5.20
CA GLN A 59 -8.15 22.98 5.87
C GLN A 59 -7.80 21.55 6.32
N GLY A 60 -8.34 20.53 5.66
CA GLY A 60 -8.17 19.14 6.07
C GLY A 60 -9.28 18.24 5.54
N SER A 61 -9.29 17.01 6.06
CA SER A 61 -10.30 15.99 5.74
C SER A 61 -10.60 15.14 6.98
N GLU A 62 -11.24 15.78 7.97
CA GLU A 62 -11.54 15.14 9.27
C GLU A 62 -12.44 13.90 9.11
N SER A 63 -13.36 13.93 8.14
CA SER A 63 -14.31 12.85 7.86
C SER A 63 -13.82 11.81 6.84
N LEU A 64 -12.55 11.85 6.44
CA LEU A 64 -12.01 10.94 5.39
C LEU A 64 -12.28 9.47 5.72
N HIS A 65 -12.07 9.06 6.96
CA HIS A 65 -12.27 7.67 7.39
C HIS A 65 -13.73 7.20 7.22
N LEU A 66 -14.71 8.08 7.44
CA LEU A 66 -16.13 7.80 7.22
C LEU A 66 -16.46 7.75 5.73
N GLU A 67 -15.92 8.67 4.93
CA GLU A 67 -16.05 8.67 3.48
C GLU A 67 -15.49 7.37 2.88
N MET A 68 -14.30 6.94 3.34
CA MET A 68 -13.68 5.69 2.90
C MET A 68 -14.53 4.49 3.30
N HIS A 69 -15.02 4.43 4.54
CA HIS A 69 -15.87 3.34 5.01
C HIS A 69 -17.15 3.22 4.18
N ARG A 70 -17.82 4.34 3.91
CA ARG A 70 -18.99 4.38 3.03
C ARG A 70 -18.65 3.93 1.60
N THR A 71 -17.52 4.38 1.07
CA THR A 71 -17.08 3.99 -0.28
C THR A 71 -16.84 2.48 -0.38
N PHE A 72 -16.28 1.84 0.66
CA PHE A 72 -16.15 0.38 0.71
C PHE A 72 -17.50 -0.34 0.72
N GLN A 73 -18.52 0.23 1.39
CA GLN A 73 -19.88 -0.32 1.37
C GLN A 73 -20.52 -0.20 -0.03
N GLU A 74 -20.24 0.89 -0.75
CA GLU A 74 -20.84 1.17 -2.06
C GLU A 74 -20.13 0.45 -3.22
N LEU A 75 -18.80 0.41 -3.22
CA LEU A 75 -17.99 -0.10 -4.33
C LEU A 75 -17.39 -1.49 -4.08
N GLY A 76 -17.48 -1.96 -2.84
CA GLY A 76 -16.89 -3.22 -2.40
C GLY A 76 -15.47 -3.08 -1.86
N PRO A 77 -14.78 -4.21 -1.61
CA PRO A 77 -13.59 -4.27 -0.78
C PRO A 77 -12.31 -3.69 -1.39
N ILE A 78 -12.35 -3.34 -2.68
CA ILE A 78 -11.25 -2.74 -3.42
C ILE A 78 -11.78 -1.65 -4.35
N PHE A 79 -11.17 -0.47 -4.31
CA PHE A 79 -11.51 0.62 -5.23
C PHE A 79 -10.34 1.57 -5.46
N ARG A 80 -10.43 2.37 -6.52
CA ARG A 80 -9.47 3.42 -6.87
C ARG A 80 -9.94 4.78 -6.35
N TYR A 81 -9.02 5.53 -5.76
CA TYR A 81 -9.27 6.87 -5.24
C TYR A 81 -8.22 7.84 -5.77
N ASP A 82 -8.69 8.85 -6.50
CA ASP A 82 -7.82 9.85 -7.10
C ASP A 82 -8.00 11.20 -6.37
N VAL A 83 -6.89 11.84 -6.03
CA VAL A 83 -6.86 13.20 -5.47
C VAL A 83 -5.73 13.97 -6.14
N GLY A 84 -6.08 15.02 -6.88
CA GLY A 84 -5.13 15.79 -7.68
C GLY A 84 -4.39 14.93 -8.71
N GLY A 85 -3.07 14.88 -8.63
CA GLY A 85 -2.21 14.02 -9.45
C GLY A 85 -1.96 12.63 -8.87
N THR A 86 -2.41 12.36 -7.65
CA THR A 86 -2.11 11.11 -6.94
C THR A 86 -3.22 10.08 -7.17
N HIS A 87 -2.81 8.88 -7.54
CA HIS A 87 -3.68 7.73 -7.80
C HIS A 87 -3.45 6.66 -6.73
N MET A 88 -4.51 6.20 -6.09
CA MET A 88 -4.44 5.23 -5.00
C MET A 88 -5.41 4.07 -5.23
N VAL A 89 -5.05 2.89 -4.74
CA VAL A 89 -5.96 1.75 -4.60
C VAL A 89 -6.16 1.51 -3.11
N HIS A 90 -7.41 1.53 -2.67
CA HIS A 90 -7.79 1.22 -1.30
C HIS A 90 -8.28 -0.23 -1.22
N VAL A 91 -7.83 -0.95 -0.19
CA VAL A 91 -8.20 -2.33 0.11
C VAL A 91 -8.66 -2.41 1.56
N MET A 92 -9.59 -3.32 1.85
CA MET A 92 -10.07 -3.55 3.23
C MET A 92 -9.85 -4.97 3.74
N LEU A 93 -9.55 -5.93 2.86
CA LEU A 93 -9.49 -7.34 3.22
C LEU A 93 -8.10 -7.73 3.74
N PRO A 94 -8.02 -8.58 4.77
CA PRO A 94 -6.74 -9.04 5.31
C PRO A 94 -5.93 -9.84 4.27
N GLU A 95 -6.59 -10.56 3.37
CA GLU A 95 -5.93 -11.32 2.30
C GLU A 95 -5.17 -10.41 1.33
N ASP A 96 -5.66 -9.18 1.11
CA ASP A 96 -4.99 -8.19 0.25
C ASP A 96 -3.75 -7.61 0.94
N VAL A 97 -3.82 -7.39 2.26
CA VAL A 97 -2.67 -6.95 3.06
C VAL A 97 -1.57 -8.02 3.07
N GLU A 98 -1.96 -9.29 3.22
CA GLU A 98 -1.01 -10.41 3.15
C GLU A 98 -0.30 -10.45 1.78
N ARG A 99 -1.04 -10.23 0.68
CA ARG A 99 -0.46 -10.16 -0.67
C ARG A 99 0.49 -8.98 -0.83
N LEU A 100 0.13 -7.80 -0.31
CA LEU A 100 1.00 -6.61 -0.32
C LEU A 100 2.31 -6.87 0.44
N GLN A 101 2.23 -7.52 1.60
CA GLN A 101 3.41 -7.85 2.40
C GLN A 101 4.34 -8.84 1.68
N ARG A 102 3.78 -9.84 0.98
CA ARG A 102 4.58 -10.84 0.23
C ARG A 102 5.38 -10.24 -0.92
N VAL A 103 4.92 -9.14 -1.52
CA VAL A 103 5.60 -8.45 -2.62
C VAL A 103 6.44 -7.26 -2.15
N GLU A 104 6.45 -7.00 -0.84
CA GLU A 104 7.17 -5.88 -0.26
C GLU A 104 8.68 -6.10 -0.39
N SER A 105 9.40 -5.06 -0.82
CA SER A 105 10.85 -5.12 -0.94
C SER A 105 11.51 -4.98 0.44
N PRO A 106 12.81 -5.31 0.59
CA PRO A 106 13.54 -5.08 1.84
C PRO A 106 13.55 -3.62 2.31
N GLN A 107 13.33 -2.67 1.39
CA GLN A 107 13.19 -1.25 1.69
C GLN A 107 11.84 -0.76 1.17
N PRO A 108 10.76 -0.88 1.97
CA PRO A 108 9.44 -0.44 1.58
C PRO A 108 9.43 1.03 1.20
N TRP A 109 8.77 1.35 0.09
CA TRP A 109 8.56 2.72 -0.32
C TRP A 109 7.23 3.25 0.24
N ARG A 110 7.29 4.38 0.94
CA ARG A 110 6.13 5.14 1.43
C ARG A 110 6.30 6.58 0.93
N PRO A 111 5.25 7.22 0.37
CA PRO A 111 5.33 8.62 0.00
C PRO A 111 5.77 9.47 1.21
N PRO A 112 6.80 10.31 1.08
CA PRO A 112 7.21 11.17 2.17
C PRO A 112 6.12 12.21 2.47
N LEU A 113 6.01 12.60 3.74
CA LEU A 113 5.17 13.73 4.12
C LEU A 113 5.99 15.01 3.94
N ASP A 114 5.72 15.74 2.85
CA ASP A 114 6.42 16.99 2.52
C ASP A 114 6.45 18.00 3.68
N PRO A 115 5.36 18.22 4.46
CA PRO A 115 5.41 19.13 5.61
C PRO A 115 6.45 18.71 6.66
N TRP A 116 6.62 17.40 6.89
CA TRP A 116 7.61 16.88 7.84
C TRP A 116 9.03 16.92 7.29
N LEU A 117 9.21 16.75 5.98
CA LEU A 117 10.50 16.95 5.34
C LEU A 117 10.93 18.41 5.44
N ALA A 118 10.03 19.35 5.10
CA ALA A 118 10.27 20.78 5.19
C ALA A 118 10.60 21.19 6.64
N TYR A 119 9.84 20.70 7.62
CA TYR A 119 10.12 20.94 9.05
C TYR A 119 11.52 20.47 9.46
N ARG A 120 11.89 19.23 9.07
CA ARG A 120 13.21 18.66 9.41
C ARG A 120 14.35 19.42 8.74
N GLN A 121 14.20 19.78 7.47
CA GLN A 121 15.18 20.60 6.74
C GLN A 121 15.37 21.96 7.39
N HIS A 122 14.27 22.61 7.81
CA HIS A 122 14.33 23.90 8.47
C HIS A 122 15.00 23.83 9.86
N ARG A 123 14.72 22.78 10.65
CA ARG A 123 15.21 22.70 12.04
C ARG A 123 16.59 22.05 12.18
N PHE A 124 16.94 21.13 11.30
CA PHE A 124 18.15 20.31 11.40
C PHE A 124 19.08 20.46 10.18
N GLY A 125 18.76 21.37 9.24
CA GLY A 125 19.48 21.54 7.98
C GLY A 125 19.23 20.40 6.99
N CYS A 126 19.86 20.46 5.82
CA CYS A 126 19.86 19.37 4.86
C CYS A 126 20.61 18.17 5.45
N VAL A 127 19.88 17.24 6.09
CA VAL A 127 20.37 15.87 6.25
C VAL A 127 20.27 15.27 4.85
N HIS A 128 21.34 15.41 4.07
CA HIS A 128 21.47 14.66 2.84
C HIS A 128 21.33 13.18 3.20
N PRO A 129 20.33 12.43 2.67
CA PRO A 129 20.53 11.00 2.57
C PRO A 129 21.85 10.83 1.82
N THR A 130 22.77 10.07 2.40
CA THR A 130 24.07 9.78 1.80
C THR A 130 23.91 9.50 0.31
N PRO A 131 24.81 10.01 -0.55
CA PRO A 131 24.64 9.98 -1.99
C PRO A 131 24.91 8.55 -2.49
N ARG A 132 23.90 7.68 -2.41
CA ARG A 132 23.85 6.42 -3.14
C ARG A 132 22.43 6.20 -3.62
N LEU A 133 22.05 6.97 -4.64
CA LEU A 133 21.18 6.60 -5.77
C LEU A 133 20.88 7.87 -6.60
N ALA A 134 21.93 8.50 -7.12
CA ALA A 134 21.79 9.43 -8.24
C ALA A 134 21.95 8.62 -9.54
N SER A 135 20.91 7.88 -9.91
CA SER A 135 20.69 7.28 -11.25
C SER A 135 19.33 6.61 -11.15
N LEU A 136 18.23 7.12 -11.69
CA LEU A 136 17.94 7.35 -13.09
C LEU A 136 16.74 8.31 -13.16
N SER A 137 16.95 9.55 -13.57
CA SER A 137 15.88 10.43 -14.05
C SER A 137 16.48 11.43 -15.02
N ASN A 138 17.14 10.90 -16.06
CA ASN A 138 17.56 11.66 -17.23
C ASN A 138 17.22 10.85 -18.48
N LEU A 139 15.93 10.83 -18.82
CA LEU A 139 15.47 10.59 -20.18
C LEU A 139 14.34 11.59 -20.44
N LEU A 140 14.70 12.87 -20.58
CA LEU A 140 14.02 13.91 -21.37
C LEU A 140 14.62 15.29 -21.04
N ALA A 141 15.84 15.55 -21.52
CA ALA A 141 16.31 16.90 -21.86
C ALA A 141 17.54 16.80 -22.78
N PRO A 142 17.62 17.62 -23.85
CA PRO A 142 18.66 17.51 -24.86
C PRO A 142 20.01 18.06 -24.38
N VAL A 143 21.05 17.45 -24.96
CA VAL A 143 22.49 17.69 -24.76
C VAL A 143 22.89 19.14 -25.05
N SER A 144 23.65 19.74 -24.13
CA SER A 144 24.68 20.71 -24.49
C SER A 144 25.89 20.55 -23.54
N SER A 145 26.95 19.99 -24.13
CA SER A 145 28.40 20.03 -23.83
C SER A 145 28.94 20.73 -22.56
N ALA A 146 29.53 19.90 -21.67
CA ALA A 146 30.89 19.89 -21.06
C ALA A 146 31.61 21.18 -20.53
N PRO A 147 32.66 21.09 -19.67
CA PRO A 147 33.25 19.91 -19.00
C PRO A 147 33.37 20.00 -17.46
N GLU A 148 33.39 18.79 -16.87
CA GLU A 148 34.20 18.27 -15.76
C GLU A 148 35.07 19.23 -14.93
N GLU A 149 34.78 19.33 -13.62
CA GLU A 149 35.74 19.65 -12.54
C GLU A 149 35.25 18.96 -11.24
N LEU A 150 36.11 18.12 -10.66
CA LEU A 150 35.91 17.37 -9.40
C LEU A 150 35.83 18.33 -8.19
N PRO A 151 34.90 18.18 -7.21
CA PRO A 151 34.96 19.01 -6.01
C PRO A 151 35.63 18.26 -4.84
N THR A 152 36.77 18.80 -4.39
CA THR A 152 37.34 18.57 -3.06
C THR A 152 36.41 19.13 -1.97
N SER A 153 36.20 18.32 -0.95
CA SER A 153 35.33 18.56 0.21
C SER A 153 35.79 19.72 1.11
N GLY A 154 34.89 20.68 1.34
CA GLY A 154 35.00 21.71 2.38
C GLY A 154 33.62 22.32 2.68
N PRO A 155 33.33 22.78 3.91
CA PRO A 155 31.96 22.98 4.38
C PRO A 155 31.36 24.32 3.90
N CYS A 156 30.15 24.27 3.31
CA CYS A 156 29.43 25.45 2.81
C CYS A 156 28.67 26.19 3.93
N PRO A 157 28.90 27.51 4.14
CA PRO A 157 27.99 28.35 4.91
C PRO A 157 26.93 28.94 3.97
N ALA A 158 25.71 28.40 3.97
CA ALA A 158 24.61 28.94 3.16
C ALA A 158 23.94 30.13 3.87
N ARG A 159 23.97 31.31 3.25
CA ARG A 159 23.22 32.50 3.69
C ARG A 159 22.04 32.71 2.75
N CYS A 160 20.82 32.46 3.23
CA CYS A 160 19.60 32.57 2.42
C CYS A 160 19.09 34.00 2.37
N HIS A 161 18.83 34.55 1.18
CA HIS A 161 18.11 35.80 0.99
C HIS A 161 16.83 35.58 0.17
N PHE A 162 15.74 36.17 0.63
CA PHE A 162 14.41 36.04 0.04
C PHE A 162 14.19 37.18 -0.96
N LYS A 163 13.88 36.87 -2.23
CA LYS A 163 13.42 37.88 -3.18
C LYS A 163 12.38 37.29 -4.13
N GLY A 164 11.13 37.74 -3.98
CA GLY A 164 10.04 37.76 -4.97
C GLY A 164 9.65 36.47 -5.68
N HIS A 165 8.49 35.91 -5.29
CA HIS A 165 7.53 35.02 -6.00
C HIS A 165 8.02 33.83 -6.85
N THR A 166 9.31 33.54 -6.91
CA THR A 166 9.86 32.34 -7.54
C THR A 166 11.03 31.89 -6.68
N LEU A 167 10.91 30.70 -6.07
CA LEU A 167 11.97 30.07 -5.29
C LEU A 167 13.09 29.61 -6.24
N CYS A 168 13.92 30.54 -6.70
CA CYS A 168 15.18 30.22 -7.34
C CYS A 168 16.23 29.95 -6.26
N LEU A 169 16.48 28.67 -5.96
CA LEU A 169 17.62 28.23 -5.18
C LEU A 169 18.88 28.35 -6.04
N GLN A 170 19.40 29.57 -6.18
CA GLN A 170 20.65 29.80 -6.89
C GLN A 170 21.77 29.88 -5.85
N CYS A 171 22.55 28.80 -5.74
CA CYS A 171 23.80 28.77 -4.99
C CYS A 171 24.83 29.63 -5.72
N SER A 172 24.99 30.89 -5.33
CA SER A 172 26.07 31.75 -5.81
C SER A 172 27.39 31.33 -5.16
N ARG A 173 28.39 30.94 -5.96
CA ARG A 173 29.79 30.81 -5.51
C ARG A 173 30.31 32.22 -5.14
N PRO A 174 30.96 32.43 -3.97
CA PRO A 174 31.69 33.67 -3.72
C PRO A 174 32.97 33.73 -4.57
N ALA A 175 33.39 34.95 -4.90
CA ALA A 175 34.55 35.30 -5.74
C ALA A 175 35.89 34.87 -5.15
#